data_AF-A0A1Q3URI3-F1
#
_entry.id   AF-A0A1Q3URI3-F1
#
_cell.length_a   1.000
_cell.length_b   1.000
_cell.length_c   1.000
_cell.angle_alpha   90.00
_cell.angle_beta   90.00
_cell.angle_gamma   90.00
#
_symmetry.space_group_name_H-M   'P 1'
#
loop_
_entity.id
_entity.type
_entity.pdbx_description
1 polymer ?
#
loop_
_entity_poly.entity_id
_entity_poly.type
_entity_poly.pdbx_seq_one_letter_code
_entity_poly.pdbx_strand_id
1 'polypeptide(L)'
;MSAAFVQAAALHDIGKLTLPEQLWSKAGPLEADERCLARRHPVRGHAILRAMRPAVAEAVAEAALTHHEAWDGSGYPGGLRGREIPLVGRIVGLCDVYAALREARAYKAPFSHDQALSLIAATDSAQRAHSGMFDPDLLPVFLRAGQEVRAAFESAHLQDDGALRRVLDAVTGRVASGAPGRSDPPV
;
A
#
# COMPACT_ATOMS: atom_id res chain seq x y z
N MET A 1 -0.21 11.15 13.00
CA MET A 1 0.44 10.95 11.68
C MET A 1 0.42 9.48 11.28
N SER A 2 0.89 8.54 12.11
CA SER A 2 0.82 7.08 11.83
C SER A 2 -0.60 6.54 11.63
N ALA A 3 -1.57 6.96 12.45
CA ALA A 3 -2.96 6.47 12.37
C ALA A 3 -3.62 6.70 10.99
N ALA A 4 -3.33 7.82 10.33
CA ALA A 4 -3.87 8.11 9.01
C ALA A 4 -3.31 7.18 7.92
N PHE A 5 -2.03 6.79 8.01
CA PHE A 5 -1.43 5.83 7.08
C PHE A 5 -1.96 4.41 7.31
N VAL A 6 -2.16 3.99 8.56
CA VAL A 6 -2.79 2.70 8.88
C VAL A 6 -4.21 2.65 8.31
N GLN A 7 -5.01 3.69 8.54
CA GLN A 7 -6.36 3.78 8.00
C GLN A 7 -6.36 3.85 6.47
N ALA A 8 -5.44 4.60 5.86
CA ALA A 8 -5.27 4.66 4.41
C ALA A 8 -4.97 3.27 3.84
N ALA A 9 -4.03 2.53 4.43
CA ALA A 9 -3.72 1.17 4.01
C ALA A 9 -4.92 0.21 4.20
N ALA A 10 -5.70 0.35 5.28
CA ALA A 10 -6.86 -0.50 5.51
C ALA A 10 -8.05 -0.20 4.58
N LEU A 11 -8.20 1.06 4.14
CA LEU A 11 -9.39 1.54 3.43
C LEU A 11 -9.15 1.87 1.95
N HIS A 12 -7.93 1.74 1.44
CA HIS A 12 -7.58 2.12 0.06
C HIS A 12 -8.50 1.45 -0.98
N ASP A 13 -8.91 0.22 -0.71
CA ASP A 13 -9.69 -0.63 -1.58
C ASP A 13 -11.20 -0.62 -1.32
N ILE A 14 -11.71 0.21 -0.41
CA ILE A 14 -13.13 0.22 -0.01
C ILE A 14 -14.10 0.39 -1.20
N GLY A 15 -13.65 1.04 -2.27
CA GLY A 15 -14.44 1.21 -3.49
C GLY A 15 -14.77 -0.10 -4.20
N LYS A 16 -14.05 -1.21 -3.96
CA LYS A 16 -14.34 -2.53 -4.51
C LYS A 16 -15.75 -3.02 -4.13
N LEU A 17 -16.26 -2.62 -2.97
CA LEU A 17 -17.60 -2.95 -2.46
C LEU A 17 -18.74 -2.43 -3.36
N THR A 18 -18.45 -1.45 -4.21
CA THR A 18 -19.45 -0.86 -5.11
C THR A 18 -19.52 -1.54 -6.48
N LEU A 19 -18.61 -2.48 -6.73
CA LEU A 19 -18.44 -3.15 -8.01
C LEU A 19 -18.85 -4.63 -7.90
N PRO A 20 -19.22 -5.29 -9.02
CA PRO A 20 -19.59 -6.70 -8.99
C PRO A 20 -18.48 -7.57 -8.40
N GLU A 21 -18.86 -8.44 -7.47
CA GLU A 21 -17.93 -9.36 -6.78
C GLU A 21 -17.19 -10.28 -7.75
N GLN A 22 -17.83 -10.64 -8.86
CA GLN A 22 -17.29 -11.51 -9.90
C GLN A 22 -15.99 -10.97 -10.52
N LEU A 23 -15.74 -9.66 -10.46
CA LEU A 23 -14.48 -9.08 -10.89
C LEU A 23 -13.29 -9.55 -10.03
N TRP A 24 -13.54 -9.83 -8.75
CA TRP A 24 -12.50 -10.16 -7.77
C TRP A 24 -12.32 -11.66 -7.61
N SER A 25 -13.37 -12.44 -7.85
CA SER A 25 -13.37 -13.90 -7.72
C SER A 25 -13.05 -14.65 -9.03
N LYS A 26 -12.84 -13.96 -10.15
CA LYS A 26 -12.55 -14.56 -11.45
C LYS A 26 -11.25 -15.38 -11.44
N ALA A 27 -11.35 -16.65 -11.83
CA ALA A 27 -10.20 -17.54 -12.02
C ALA A 27 -9.54 -17.30 -13.38
N GLY A 28 -8.97 -16.11 -13.58
CA GLY A 28 -8.33 -15.73 -14.83
C GLY A 28 -8.14 -14.22 -14.96
N PRO A 29 -7.49 -13.76 -16.05
CA PRO A 29 -7.38 -12.33 -16.32
C PRO A 29 -8.76 -11.72 -16.52
N LEU A 30 -8.92 -10.47 -16.07
CA LEU A 30 -10.07 -9.66 -16.41
C LEU A 30 -10.06 -9.33 -17.90
N GLU A 31 -11.21 -9.32 -18.56
CA GLU A 31 -11.43 -8.80 -19.91
C GLU A 31 -11.25 -7.28 -19.95
N ALA A 32 -11.21 -6.68 -21.15
CA ALA A 32 -10.93 -5.24 -21.29
C ALA A 32 -11.98 -4.34 -20.61
N ASP A 33 -13.26 -4.69 -20.74
CA ASP A 33 -14.39 -4.02 -20.10
C ASP A 33 -14.41 -4.25 -18.58
N GLU A 34 -14.15 -5.47 -18.14
CA GLU A 34 -14.00 -5.81 -16.72
C GLU A 34 -12.85 -5.02 -16.07
N ARG A 35 -11.70 -4.92 -16.74
CA ARG A 35 -10.58 -4.07 -16.28
C ARG A 35 -10.97 -2.61 -16.21
N CYS A 36 -11.69 -2.10 -17.21
CA CYS A 36 -12.19 -0.72 -17.22
C CYS A 36 -13.13 -0.46 -16.03
N LEU A 37 -13.98 -1.44 -15.70
CA LEU A 37 -14.89 -1.36 -14.57
C LEU A 37 -14.15 -1.47 -13.23
N ALA A 38 -13.22 -2.42 -13.08
CA ALA A 38 -12.39 -2.59 -11.89
C ALA A 38 -11.56 -1.33 -11.57
N ARG A 39 -11.03 -0.65 -12.59
CA ARG A 39 -10.28 0.62 -12.46
C ARG A 39 -11.11 1.79 -11.91
N ARG A 40 -12.42 1.63 -11.73
CA ARG A 40 -13.29 2.66 -11.11
C ARG A 40 -13.27 2.62 -9.58
N HIS A 41 -12.77 1.55 -8.95
CA HIS A 41 -12.78 1.44 -7.49
C HIS A 41 -12.03 2.58 -6.77
N PRO A 42 -10.92 3.17 -7.27
CA PRO A 42 -10.24 4.26 -6.56
C PRO A 42 -11.12 5.49 -6.44
N VAL A 43 -11.76 5.88 -7.57
CA VAL A 43 -12.67 7.03 -7.64
C VAL A 43 -13.87 6.83 -6.72
N ARG A 44 -14.43 5.62 -6.71
CA ARG A 44 -15.59 5.29 -5.86
C ARG A 44 -15.21 5.23 -4.38
N GLY A 45 -14.07 4.64 -4.04
CA GLY A 45 -13.55 4.58 -2.67
C GLY A 45 -13.29 5.97 -2.11
N HIS A 46 -12.67 6.84 -2.90
CA HIS A 46 -12.48 8.25 -2.56
C HIS A 46 -13.81 8.98 -2.30
N ALA A 47 -14.83 8.77 -3.12
CA ALA A 47 -16.15 9.36 -2.91
C ALA A 47 -16.80 8.91 -1.59
N ILE A 48 -16.71 7.61 -1.27
CA ILE A 48 -17.20 7.05 0.00
C ILE A 48 -16.47 7.72 1.18
N LEU A 49 -15.14 7.71 1.16
CA LEU A 49 -14.32 8.21 2.28
C LEU A 49 -14.48 9.72 2.47
N ARG A 50 -14.63 10.51 1.40
CA ARG A 50 -14.89 11.95 1.52
C ARG A 50 -16.26 12.26 2.11
N ALA A 51 -17.26 11.41 1.87
CA ALA A 51 -18.58 11.56 2.47
C ALA A 51 -18.59 11.25 3.98
N MET A 52 -17.58 10.52 4.48
CA MET A 52 -17.41 10.19 5.90
C MET A 52 -16.66 11.28 6.69
N ARG A 53 -16.40 12.45 6.09
CA ARG A 53 -15.77 13.56 6.81
C ARG A 53 -16.70 14.13 7.90
N PRO A 54 -16.15 14.60 9.04
CA PRO A 54 -14.73 14.70 9.35
C PRO A 54 -14.13 13.44 10.01
N ALA A 55 -14.89 12.35 10.16
CA ALA A 55 -14.43 11.14 10.84
C ALA A 55 -13.24 10.47 10.11
N VAL A 56 -13.17 10.62 8.79
CA VAL A 56 -12.05 10.19 7.96
C VAL A 56 -11.26 11.41 7.48
N ALA A 57 -9.93 11.37 7.62
CA ALA A 57 -9.07 12.45 7.14
C ALA A 57 -8.97 12.46 5.60
N GLU A 58 -8.77 13.64 5.00
CA GLU A 58 -8.65 13.77 3.53
C GLU A 58 -7.53 12.88 2.96
N ALA A 59 -6.40 12.76 3.66
CA ALA A 59 -5.28 11.90 3.24
C ALA A 59 -5.68 10.42 3.09
N VAL A 60 -6.65 9.92 3.87
CA VAL A 60 -7.16 8.55 3.73
C VAL A 60 -7.97 8.41 2.45
N ALA A 61 -8.78 9.42 2.12
CA ALA A 61 -9.50 9.45 0.85
C ALA A 61 -8.54 9.58 -0.34
N GLU A 62 -7.54 10.47 -0.26
CA GLU A 62 -6.51 10.63 -1.30
C GLU A 62 -5.76 9.34 -1.58
N ALA A 63 -5.46 8.55 -0.54
CA ALA A 63 -4.83 7.24 -0.70
C ALA A 63 -5.71 6.29 -1.54
N ALA A 64 -7.01 6.21 -1.22
CA ALA A 64 -7.93 5.41 -2.00
C ALA A 64 -8.00 5.87 -3.46
N LEU A 65 -7.92 7.18 -3.74
CA LEU A 65 -7.92 7.70 -5.10
C LEU A 65 -6.62 7.39 -5.87
N THR A 66 -5.47 7.45 -5.21
CA THR A 66 -4.17 7.60 -5.88
C THR A 66 -3.21 6.42 -5.71
N HIS A 67 -3.56 5.38 -4.96
CA HIS A 67 -2.69 4.22 -4.73
C HIS A 67 -2.36 3.41 -6.00
N HIS A 68 -3.08 3.63 -7.11
CA HIS A 68 -2.79 3.03 -8.42
C HIS A 68 -2.17 4.02 -9.42
N GLU A 69 -1.82 5.23 -8.99
CA GLU A 69 -0.99 6.12 -9.79
C GLU A 69 0.45 5.58 -9.82
N ALA A 70 1.10 5.72 -10.97
CA ALA A 70 2.47 5.31 -11.17
C ALA A 70 3.35 6.56 -11.29
N TRP A 71 4.57 6.51 -10.75
CA TRP A 71 5.46 7.67 -10.70
C TRP A 71 5.73 8.30 -12.09
N ASP A 72 5.80 7.48 -13.14
CA ASP A 72 5.95 7.89 -14.55
C ASP A 72 4.66 8.42 -15.21
N GLY A 73 3.52 8.34 -14.54
CA GLY A 73 2.20 8.72 -15.02
C GLY A 73 1.48 7.68 -15.88
N SER A 74 1.96 6.43 -15.92
CA SER A 74 1.27 5.32 -16.59
C SER A 74 0.10 4.73 -15.79
N GLY A 75 -0.06 5.19 -14.53
CA GLY A 75 -1.09 4.74 -13.61
C GLY A 75 -2.48 5.33 -13.88
N TYR A 76 -3.39 5.14 -12.92
CA TYR A 76 -4.78 5.57 -13.01
C TYR A 76 -5.31 5.96 -11.61
N PRO A 77 -6.41 6.73 -11.50
CA PRO A 77 -7.31 7.21 -12.56
C PRO A 77 -6.92 8.53 -13.24
N GLY A 78 -6.05 9.33 -12.61
CA GLY A 78 -5.69 10.67 -13.06
C GLY A 78 -4.43 10.73 -13.94
N GLY A 79 -3.60 9.68 -13.95
CA GLY A 79 -2.33 9.68 -14.69
C GLY A 79 -1.34 10.69 -14.11
N LEU A 80 -1.38 10.87 -12.79
CA LEU A 80 -0.56 11.84 -12.06
C LEU A 80 0.91 11.45 -12.13
N ARG A 81 1.81 12.43 -12.22
CA ARG A 81 3.25 12.19 -12.36
C ARG A 81 4.04 12.66 -11.16
N GLY A 82 5.00 11.85 -10.73
CA GLY A 82 5.95 12.21 -9.70
C GLY A 82 5.28 12.69 -8.40
N ARG A 83 5.55 13.96 -8.07
CA ARG A 83 5.07 14.59 -6.83
C ARG A 83 3.63 15.13 -6.90
N GLU A 84 2.98 15.04 -8.06
CA GLU A 84 1.53 15.24 -8.17
C GLU A 84 0.77 14.14 -7.44
N ILE A 85 1.37 12.95 -7.31
CA ILE A 85 0.84 11.87 -6.49
C ILE A 85 1.07 12.22 -5.01
N PRO A 86 0.01 12.30 -4.18
CA PRO A 86 0.15 12.51 -2.75
C PRO A 86 1.09 11.47 -2.12
N LEU A 87 1.88 11.87 -1.11
CA LEU A 87 2.83 10.97 -0.45
C LEU A 87 2.13 9.70 0.08
N VAL A 88 0.90 9.84 0.58
CA VAL A 88 0.10 8.71 1.06
C VAL A 88 -0.23 7.72 -0.06
N GLY A 89 -0.57 8.19 -1.26
CA GLY A 89 -0.79 7.34 -2.43
C GLY A 89 0.47 6.59 -2.85
N ARG A 90 1.61 7.28 -2.88
CA ARG A 90 2.91 6.67 -3.22
C ARG A 90 3.33 5.57 -2.23
N ILE A 91 3.14 5.80 -0.93
CA ILE A 91 3.46 4.80 0.10
C ILE A 91 2.48 3.63 0.06
N VAL A 92 1.17 3.91 0.01
CA VAL A 92 0.14 2.86 0.00
C VAL A 92 0.23 2.01 -1.26
N GLY A 93 0.44 2.60 -2.43
CA GLY A 93 0.60 1.86 -3.69
C GLY A 93 1.81 0.91 -3.67
N LEU A 94 2.94 1.34 -3.12
CA LEU A 94 4.12 0.47 -2.94
C LEU A 94 3.83 -0.70 -1.98
N CYS A 95 3.15 -0.44 -0.87
CA CYS A 95 2.72 -1.47 0.08
C CYS A 95 1.69 -2.45 -0.53
N ASP A 96 0.73 -1.96 -1.32
CA ASP A 96 -0.29 -2.77 -1.98
C ASP A 96 0.36 -3.73 -3.01
N VAL A 97 1.28 -3.24 -3.83
CA VAL A 97 2.03 -4.11 -4.76
C VAL A 97 2.79 -5.19 -4.02
N TYR A 98 3.43 -4.86 -2.91
CA TYR A 98 4.12 -5.84 -2.08
C TYR A 98 3.17 -6.91 -1.52
N ALA A 99 2.03 -6.49 -0.96
CA ALA A 99 1.02 -7.41 -0.45
C ALA A 99 0.47 -8.31 -1.56
N ALA A 100 0.07 -7.73 -2.69
CA ALA A 100 -0.44 -8.42 -3.87
C ALA A 100 0.53 -9.47 -4.44
N LEU A 101 1.85 -9.26 -4.32
CA LEU A 101 2.85 -10.22 -4.74
C LEU A 101 2.94 -11.43 -3.80
N ARG A 102 2.74 -11.21 -2.50
CA ARG A 102 2.88 -12.22 -1.43
C ARG A 102 1.59 -12.91 -1.03
N GLU A 103 0.43 -12.41 -1.46
CA GLU A 103 -0.86 -13.06 -1.25
C GLU A 103 -1.09 -14.21 -2.23
N ALA A 104 -1.75 -15.27 -1.76
CA ALA A 104 -2.25 -16.32 -2.62
C ALA A 104 -3.46 -15.83 -3.42
N ARG A 105 -3.48 -16.12 -4.72
CA ARG A 105 -4.61 -15.79 -5.60
C ARG A 105 -5.04 -17.04 -6.37
N ALA A 106 -6.29 -17.05 -6.83
CA ALA A 106 -6.87 -18.19 -7.56
C ALA A 106 -6.00 -18.68 -8.74
N TYR A 107 -5.24 -17.78 -9.37
CA TYR A 107 -4.42 -18.04 -10.55
C TYR A 107 -2.90 -18.01 -10.29
N LYS A 108 -2.45 -17.79 -9.03
CA LYS A 108 -1.03 -17.56 -8.75
C LYS A 108 -0.67 -17.92 -7.29
N ALA A 109 0.39 -18.71 -7.15
CA ALA A 109 1.02 -18.97 -5.86
C ALA A 109 1.72 -17.71 -5.30
N PRO A 110 1.72 -17.51 -3.97
CA PRO A 110 2.37 -16.36 -3.35
C PRO A 110 3.88 -16.37 -3.59
N PHE A 111 4.47 -15.21 -3.85
CA PHE A 111 5.93 -15.07 -3.87
C PHE A 111 6.51 -15.04 -2.45
N SER A 112 7.76 -15.49 -2.31
CA SER A 112 8.52 -15.29 -1.09
C SER A 112 8.83 -13.80 -0.87
N HIS A 113 9.24 -13.46 0.37
CA HIS A 113 9.71 -12.12 0.71
C HIS A 113 10.79 -11.62 -0.28
N ASP A 114 11.83 -12.43 -0.49
CA ASP A 114 12.97 -12.08 -1.34
C ASP A 114 12.58 -11.94 -2.81
N GLN A 115 11.67 -12.80 -3.29
CA GLN A 115 11.12 -12.71 -4.64
C GLN A 115 10.31 -11.43 -4.84
N ALA A 116 9.48 -11.06 -3.87
CA ALA A 116 8.69 -9.84 -3.94
C ALA A 116 9.57 -8.58 -3.96
N LEU A 117 10.58 -8.49 -3.08
CA LEU A 117 11.52 -7.36 -3.10
C LEU A 117 12.35 -7.32 -4.39
N SER A 118 12.81 -8.47 -4.88
CA SER A 118 13.55 -8.55 -6.14
C SER A 118 12.72 -8.07 -7.33
N LEU A 119 11.43 -8.43 -7.39
CA LEU A 119 10.52 -7.97 -8.44
C LEU A 119 10.27 -6.47 -8.35
N ILE A 120 10.03 -5.94 -7.15
CA ILE A 120 9.83 -4.50 -6.89
C ILE A 120 11.08 -3.69 -7.24
N ALA A 121 12.27 -4.19 -6.91
CA ALA A 121 13.53 -3.54 -7.31
C ALA A 121 13.75 -3.62 -8.83
N ALA A 122 13.42 -4.75 -9.46
CA ALA A 122 13.56 -4.94 -10.89
C ALA A 122 12.56 -4.10 -11.72
N THR A 123 11.41 -3.72 -11.16
CA THR A 123 10.46 -2.82 -11.84
C THR A 123 11.03 -1.44 -12.12
N ASP A 124 12.12 -1.01 -11.48
CA ASP A 124 12.79 0.28 -11.79
C ASP A 124 13.99 0.13 -12.75
N SER A 125 14.26 -1.08 -13.23
CA SER A 125 15.25 -1.29 -14.28
C SER A 125 14.65 -0.92 -15.64
N ALA A 126 15.26 0.01 -16.37
CA ALA A 126 14.83 0.57 -17.66
C ALA A 126 14.58 -0.43 -18.82
N GLN A 127 14.59 -1.73 -18.55
CA GLN A 127 14.43 -2.83 -19.50
C GLN A 127 13.08 -3.58 -19.37
N ARG A 128 12.15 -3.12 -18.52
CA ARG A 128 10.83 -3.75 -18.35
C ARG A 128 9.69 -2.78 -18.60
N ALA A 129 8.54 -3.32 -19.00
CA ALA A 129 7.30 -2.59 -19.32
C ALA A 129 6.69 -1.77 -18.17
N HIS A 130 7.31 -1.76 -16.98
CA HIS A 130 6.84 -1.08 -15.77
C HIS A 130 7.94 -0.21 -15.12
N SER A 131 8.98 0.17 -15.89
CA SER A 131 10.01 1.12 -15.46
C SER A 131 9.40 2.43 -14.96
N GLY A 132 9.79 2.91 -13.78
CA GLY A 132 9.29 4.17 -13.25
C GLY A 132 7.93 4.11 -12.55
N MET A 133 7.52 2.94 -12.05
CA MET A 133 6.27 2.80 -11.28
C MET A 133 6.33 3.46 -9.90
N PHE A 134 7.49 3.43 -9.24
CA PHE A 134 7.65 3.86 -7.86
C PHE A 134 8.43 5.15 -7.72
N ASP A 135 8.19 5.85 -6.61
CA ASP A 135 8.96 7.02 -6.23
C ASP A 135 10.42 6.64 -5.96
N PRO A 136 11.41 7.26 -6.67
CA PRO A 136 12.83 6.95 -6.53
C PRO A 136 13.38 7.31 -5.15
N ASP A 137 12.72 8.20 -4.40
CA ASP A 137 13.10 8.54 -3.03
C ASP A 137 12.55 7.51 -2.01
N LEU A 138 11.39 6.89 -2.29
CA LEU A 138 10.74 5.92 -1.39
C LEU A 138 11.20 4.48 -1.60
N LEU A 139 11.42 4.08 -2.84
CA LEU A 139 11.79 2.70 -3.16
C LEU A 139 13.05 2.24 -2.40
N PRO A 140 14.16 3.00 -2.34
CA PRO A 140 15.34 2.61 -1.57
C PRO A 140 15.06 2.51 -0.07
N VAL A 141 14.18 3.37 0.48
CA VAL A 141 13.78 3.32 1.89
C VAL A 141 13.00 2.04 2.17
N PHE A 142 12.05 1.69 1.31
CA PHE A 142 11.25 0.47 1.42
C PHE A 142 12.11 -0.80 1.36
N LEU A 143 13.06 -0.85 0.42
CA LEU A 143 13.98 -1.99 0.29
C LEU A 143 14.90 -2.12 1.52
N ARG A 144 15.38 -1.00 2.08
CA ARG A 144 16.16 -1.03 3.33
C ARG A 144 15.33 -1.49 4.54
N ALA A 145 14.05 -1.15 4.58
CA ALA A 145 13.10 -1.59 5.60
C ALA A 145 12.54 -3.00 5.35
N GLY A 146 13.19 -3.81 4.50
CA GLY A 146 12.68 -5.11 4.07
C GLY A 146 12.36 -6.07 5.22
N GLN A 147 13.17 -6.10 6.28
CA GLN A 147 12.93 -6.97 7.43
C GLN A 147 11.70 -6.54 8.23
N GLU A 148 11.50 -5.23 8.42
CA GLU A 148 10.33 -4.68 9.08
C GLU A 148 9.07 -4.94 8.24
N VAL A 149 9.16 -4.74 6.93
CA VAL A 149 8.07 -5.03 5.97
C VAL A 149 7.71 -6.52 6.01
N ARG A 150 8.71 -7.40 6.07
CA ARG A 150 8.50 -8.85 6.21
C ARG A 150 7.73 -9.16 7.49
N ALA A 151 8.23 -8.65 8.62
CA ALA A 151 7.63 -8.88 9.93
C ALA A 151 6.19 -8.38 9.98
N ALA A 152 5.91 -7.20 9.41
CA ALA A 152 4.56 -6.65 9.36
C ALA A 152 3.60 -7.45 8.49
N PHE A 153 4.06 -7.97 7.34
CA PHE A 153 3.21 -8.83 6.51
C PHE A 153 2.91 -10.17 7.19
N GLU A 154 3.90 -10.76 7.85
CA GLU A 154 3.77 -12.05 8.54
C GLU A 154 2.93 -11.92 9.82
N SER A 155 3.02 -10.80 10.54
CA SER A 155 2.17 -10.52 11.69
C SER A 155 0.78 -10.02 11.30
N ALA A 156 0.59 -9.42 10.13
CA ALA A 156 -0.74 -9.03 9.64
C ALA A 156 -1.63 -10.25 9.33
N HIS A 157 -1.03 -11.43 9.11
CA HIS A 157 -1.74 -12.71 9.06
C HIS A 157 -2.11 -13.24 10.46
N LEU A 158 -1.62 -12.60 11.54
CA LEU A 158 -1.84 -12.96 12.94
C LEU A 158 -1.99 -11.69 13.80
N GLN A 159 -3.11 -10.97 13.67
CA GLN A 159 -3.64 -9.98 14.63
C GLN A 159 -2.62 -9.25 15.58
N ASP A 160 -1.59 -8.58 15.04
CA ASP A 160 -0.69 -7.73 15.86
C ASP A 160 -0.43 -6.36 15.21
N ASP A 161 -1.09 -5.34 15.76
CA ASP A 161 -0.99 -3.92 15.38
C ASP A 161 0.43 -3.32 15.57
N GLY A 162 1.32 -3.99 16.34
CA GLY A 162 2.65 -3.50 16.65
C GLY A 162 3.61 -3.45 15.46
N ALA A 163 3.46 -4.34 14.49
CA ALA A 163 4.40 -4.45 13.38
C ALA A 163 4.19 -3.40 12.29
N LEU A 164 2.93 -3.09 11.97
CA LEU A 164 2.60 -1.99 11.06
C LEU A 164 3.11 -0.66 11.60
N ARG A 165 3.04 -0.47 12.93
CA ARG A 165 3.59 0.71 13.57
C ARG A 165 5.11 0.81 13.40
N ARG A 166 5.86 -0.29 13.57
CA ARG A 166 7.31 -0.33 13.35
C ARG A 166 7.70 -0.02 11.90
N VAL A 167 6.95 -0.51 10.92
CA VAL A 167 7.17 -0.15 9.50
C VAL A 167 6.93 1.33 9.25
N LEU A 168 5.84 1.88 9.77
CA LEU A 168 5.56 3.32 9.63
C LEU A 168 6.63 4.17 10.32
N ASP A 169 7.08 3.77 11.50
CA ASP A 169 8.13 4.45 12.25
C ASP A 169 9.49 4.36 11.51
N ALA A 170 9.81 3.23 10.87
CA ALA A 170 10.99 3.06 10.02
C ALA A 170 10.93 3.90 8.74
N VAL A 171 9.78 3.88 8.04
CA VAL A 171 9.56 4.62 6.78
C VAL A 171 9.46 6.13 7.01
N THR A 172 8.94 6.56 8.16
CA THR A 172 8.79 7.99 8.50
C THR A 172 9.90 8.56 9.38
N GLY A 173 10.93 7.77 9.72
CA GLY A 173 12.10 8.20 10.48
C GLY A 173 11.87 8.45 11.99
N ARG A 174 10.85 7.82 12.59
CA ARG A 174 10.54 7.95 14.02
C ARG A 174 10.95 6.69 14.78
N VAL A 175 12.24 6.51 15.06
CA VAL A 175 12.67 5.44 15.98
C VAL A 175 12.14 5.75 17.38
N ALA A 176 11.42 4.81 18.00
CA ALA A 176 11.01 4.90 19.40
C ALA A 176 12.28 4.99 20.27
N SER A 177 12.50 6.15 20.88
CA SER A 177 13.51 6.33 21.92
C SER A 177 13.13 5.46 23.12
N GLY A 178 13.79 4.32 23.26
CA GLY A 178 13.70 3.51 24.48
C GLY A 178 14.32 4.26 25.65
N ALA A 179 13.55 4.47 26.71
CA ALA A 179 14.08 4.78 28.03
C ALA A 179 13.68 3.62 28.97
N PRO A 180 14.62 2.98 29.67
CA PRO A 180 14.30 1.93 30.64
C PRO A 180 13.63 2.56 31.87
N GLY A 181 12.45 2.05 32.21
CA GLY A 181 11.69 2.45 33.39
C GLY A 181 12.48 2.14 34.66
N ARG A 182 12.58 3.14 35.53
CA ARG A 182 13.18 3.06 36.86
C ARG A 182 12.37 2.10 37.73
N SER A 183 13.06 1.22 38.44
CA SER A 183 12.51 0.43 39.54
C SER A 183 12.27 1.33 40.75
N ASP A 184 11.03 1.37 41.25
CA ASP A 184 10.74 1.96 42.55
C ASP A 184 11.11 0.99 43.69
N PRO A 185 11.58 1.48 44.86
CA PRO A 185 11.91 0.63 45.99
C PRO A 185 10.67 0.25 46.82
N PRO A 186 10.70 -0.86 47.55
CA PRO A 186 9.55 -1.33 48.32
C PRO A 186 9.36 -0.51 49.61
N VAL A 187 8.09 -0.40 50.01
CA VAL A 187 7.61 0.17 51.29
C VAL A 187 7.94 -0.74 52.46
#